data_AF-A0A7X7LFF8-F1
#
_entry.id   AF-A0A7X7LFF8-F1
#
_cell.length_a   1.000
_cell.length_b   1.000
_cell.length_c   1.000
_cell.angle_alpha   90.00
_cell.angle_beta   90.00
_cell.angle_gamma   90.00
#
_symmetry.space_group_name_H-M   'P 1'
#
loop_
_entity.id
_entity.type
_entity.pdbx_description
1 polymer ?
#
loop_
_entity_poly.entity_id
_entity_poly.type
_entity_poly.pdbx_seq_one_letter_code
_entity_poly.pdbx_strand_id
1 'polypeptide(L)'
;PNRKAGFMFRGEIYKGQFYPGFTLSYNRKLLQALSATLSYSYMNYNFYNVGAGFNVNLGPLQLYLVADNILGVLKPQTIQTVNLHFGLNLVFGYRQKKEPACPMFRY
;
A
#
# COMPACT_ATOMS: atom_id res chain seq x y z
N PRO A 1 4.42 16.14 -6.69
CA PRO A 1 3.96 14.73 -6.73
C PRO A 1 4.71 13.84 -5.73
N ASN A 2 4.03 13.40 -4.66
CA ASN A 2 4.65 12.67 -3.55
C ASN A 2 4.69 11.16 -3.88
N ARG A 3 5.89 10.62 -4.12
CA ARG A 3 6.16 9.20 -4.41
C ARG A 3 7.00 8.65 -3.27
N LYS A 4 6.64 7.49 -2.72
CA LYS A 4 7.36 6.83 -1.65
C LYS A 4 7.65 5.39 -2.06
N ALA A 5 8.90 4.98 -1.98
CA ALA A 5 9.28 3.58 -2.08
C ALA A 5 9.77 3.11 -0.71
N GLY A 6 9.53 1.84 -0.39
CA GLY A 6 9.94 1.23 0.86
C GLY A 6 10.48 -0.17 0.62
N PHE A 7 11.47 -0.55 1.40
CA PHE A 7 12.00 -1.91 1.46
C PHE A 7 11.93 -2.37 2.91
N MET A 8 11.54 -3.62 3.11
CA MET A 8 11.39 -4.23 4.42
C MET A 8 12.04 -5.62 4.38
N PHE A 9 12.85 -5.90 5.39
CA PHE A 9 13.38 -7.24 5.66
C PHE A 9 12.69 -7.81 6.90
N ARG A 10 12.35 -9.09 6.85
CA ARG A 10 11.71 -9.83 7.94
C ARG A 10 12.49 -11.13 8.18
N GLY A 11 12.93 -11.36 9.41
CA GLY A 11 13.50 -12.64 9.83
C GLY A 11 12.63 -13.25 10.91
N GLU A 12 12.05 -14.42 10.65
CA GLU A 12 11.23 -15.14 11.62
C GLU A 12 11.91 -16.44 12.05
N ILE A 13 11.94 -16.73 13.34
CA ILE A 13 12.47 -17.99 13.88
C ILE A 13 11.27 -18.81 14.37
N TYR A 14 10.96 -19.91 13.71
CA TYR A 14 9.84 -20.78 14.06
C TYR A 14 10.31 -22.23 14.14
N LYS A 15 10.07 -22.89 15.28
CA LYS A 15 10.51 -24.27 15.57
C LYS A 15 12.00 -24.53 15.26
N GLY A 16 12.86 -23.56 15.55
CA GLY A 16 14.31 -23.66 15.32
C GLY A 16 14.75 -23.47 13.87
N GLN A 17 13.83 -23.20 12.94
CA GLN A 17 14.14 -22.85 11.55
C GLN A 17 14.04 -21.33 11.36
N PHE A 18 14.99 -20.78 10.59
CA PHE A 18 15.04 -19.36 10.24
C PHE A 18 14.39 -19.12 8.87
N TYR A 19 13.39 -18.25 8.85
CA TYR A 19 12.61 -17.88 7.66
C TYR A 19 12.83 -16.40 7.32
N PRO A 20 13.76 -16.10 6.41
CA PRO A 20 13.93 -14.75 5.89
C PRO A 20 12.82 -14.39 4.90
N GLY A 21 12.51 -13.11 4.83
CA GLY A 21 11.56 -12.53 3.92
C GLY A 21 11.91 -11.09 3.57
N PHE A 22 11.53 -10.67 2.37
CA PHE A 22 11.78 -9.34 1.84
C PHE A 22 10.52 -8.78 1.23
N THR A 23 10.20 -7.53 1.50
CA THR A 23 9.04 -6.85 0.93
C THR A 23 9.46 -5.50 0.36
N LEU A 24 9.18 -5.31 -0.92
CA LEU A 24 9.24 -4.03 -1.60
C LEU A 24 7.85 -3.40 -1.61
N SER A 25 7.77 -2.10 -1.43
CA SER A 25 6.52 -1.35 -1.53
C SER A 25 6.74 -0.04 -2.28
N TYR A 26 5.72 0.38 -3.00
CA TYR A 26 5.71 1.62 -3.75
C TYR A 26 4.35 2.28 -3.61
N ASN A 27 4.34 3.51 -3.11
CA ASN A 27 3.15 4.29 -2.84
C ASN A 27 3.22 5.59 -3.64
N ARG A 28 2.18 5.87 -4.42
CA ARG A 28 2.08 7.08 -5.23
C ARG A 28 0.78 7.80 -4.93
N LYS A 29 0.90 9.05 -4.50
CA LYS A 29 -0.25 9.94 -4.38
C LYS A 29 -0.65 10.45 -5.78
N LEU A 30 -1.86 10.09 -6.23
CA LEU A 30 -2.40 10.46 -7.54
C LEU A 30 -3.16 11.79 -7.45
N LEU A 31 -4.04 11.92 -6.45
CA LEU A 31 -4.81 13.13 -6.16
C LEU A 31 -4.61 13.52 -4.69
N GLN A 32 -5.16 14.66 -4.25
CA GLN A 32 -5.10 15.06 -2.85
C GLN A 32 -5.76 14.03 -1.92
N ALA A 33 -6.82 13.37 -2.41
CA ALA A 33 -7.54 12.30 -1.72
C ALA A 33 -7.14 10.88 -2.17
N LEU A 34 -6.69 10.65 -3.41
CA LEU A 34 -6.44 9.31 -3.95
C LEU A 34 -4.94 8.95 -3.97
N SER A 35 -4.58 7.77 -3.47
CA SER A 35 -3.25 7.18 -3.66
C SER A 35 -3.34 5.74 -4.15
N ALA A 36 -2.34 5.34 -4.94
CA ALA A 36 -2.14 3.97 -5.38
C ALA A 36 -0.93 3.36 -4.64
N THR A 37 -1.01 2.07 -4.37
CA THR A 37 0.00 1.30 -3.64
C THR A 37 0.29 0.02 -4.41
N LEU A 38 1.56 -0.33 -4.48
CA LEU A 38 2.06 -1.58 -5.03
C LEU A 38 2.98 -2.20 -4.00
N SER A 39 2.95 -3.52 -3.87
CA SER A 39 3.79 -4.26 -2.95
C SER A 39 4.22 -5.58 -3.57
N TYR A 40 5.45 -5.99 -3.27
CA TYR A 40 6.00 -7.26 -3.69
C TYR A 40 6.71 -7.90 -2.50
N SER A 41 6.18 -9.03 -2.03
CA SER A 41 6.75 -9.76 -0.90
C SER A 41 7.29 -11.11 -1.36
N TYR A 42 8.52 -11.40 -0.95
CA TYR A 42 9.16 -12.69 -1.06
C TYR A 42 9.29 -13.29 0.33
N MET A 43 8.58 -14.38 0.60
CA MET A 43 8.64 -15.09 1.88
C MET A 43 8.58 -16.59 1.62
N ASN A 44 9.43 -17.34 2.32
CA ASN A 44 9.40 -18.81 2.36
C ASN A 44 9.38 -19.49 0.97
N TYR A 45 10.32 -19.11 0.09
CA TYR A 45 10.42 -19.57 -1.31
C TYR A 45 9.21 -19.28 -2.22
N ASN A 46 8.22 -18.53 -1.73
CA ASN A 46 7.06 -18.15 -2.51
C ASN A 46 7.26 -16.74 -3.11
N PHE A 47 7.38 -16.69 -4.44
CA PHE A 47 7.59 -15.47 -5.23
C PHE A 47 6.29 -14.77 -5.67
N TYR A 48 5.12 -15.31 -5.34
CA TYR A 48 3.86 -14.92 -5.98
C TYR A 48 3.06 -13.83 -5.23
N ASN A 49 3.60 -13.27 -4.14
CA ASN A 49 2.88 -12.28 -3.34
C ASN A 49 3.11 -10.86 -3.88
N VAL A 50 2.59 -10.56 -5.08
CA VAL A 50 2.40 -9.18 -5.57
C VAL A 50 1.02 -8.70 -5.13
N GLY A 51 1.00 -7.60 -4.41
CA GLY A 51 -0.22 -6.87 -4.05
C GLY A 51 -0.29 -5.51 -4.73
N ALA A 52 -1.47 -5.10 -5.15
CA ALA A 52 -1.76 -3.73 -5.58
C ALA A 52 -3.01 -3.22 -4.89
N GLY A 53 -3.07 -1.93 -4.63
CA GLY A 53 -4.22 -1.34 -3.97
C GLY A 53 -4.35 0.16 -4.18
N PHE A 54 -5.49 0.68 -3.78
CA PHE A 54 -5.81 2.09 -3.80
C PHE A 54 -6.31 2.50 -2.42
N ASN A 55 -6.00 3.73 -2.03
CA ASN A 55 -6.55 4.36 -0.83
C ASN A 55 -7.16 5.71 -1.18
N VAL A 56 -8.31 6.00 -0.56
CA VAL A 56 -9.03 7.25 -0.67
C VAL A 56 -9.10 7.89 0.71
N ASN A 57 -8.42 9.01 0.87
CA ASN A 57 -8.36 9.82 2.07
C ASN A 57 -9.37 10.96 1.95
N LEU A 58 -10.50 10.83 2.63
CA LEU A 58 -11.59 11.82 2.70
C LEU A 58 -11.50 12.70 3.96
N GLY A 59 -10.29 12.91 4.49
CA GLY A 59 -10.04 13.66 5.72
C GLY A 59 -10.02 12.73 6.94
N PRO A 60 -11.09 12.70 7.78
CA PRO A 60 -11.17 11.78 8.92
C PRO A 60 -11.50 10.34 8.50
N LEU A 61 -12.03 10.10 7.31
CA LEU A 61 -12.29 8.75 6.79
C LEU A 61 -11.25 8.39 5.73
N GLN A 62 -10.59 7.25 5.90
CA GLN A 62 -9.66 6.68 4.92
C GLN A 62 -10.16 5.31 4.51
N LEU A 63 -10.48 5.14 3.23
CA LEU A 63 -10.90 3.87 2.65
C LEU A 63 -9.72 3.27 1.92
N TYR A 64 -9.53 1.96 2.02
CA TYR A 64 -8.51 1.25 1.26
C TYR A 64 -9.08 -0.02 0.64
N LEU A 65 -8.58 -0.33 -0.56
CA LEU A 65 -8.88 -1.55 -1.27
C LEU A 65 -7.54 -2.09 -1.79
N VAL A 66 -7.21 -3.32 -1.43
CA VAL A 66 -5.96 -3.99 -1.78
C VAL A 66 -6.32 -5.37 -2.33
N ALA A 67 -5.66 -5.76 -3.41
CA ALA A 67 -5.75 -7.07 -4.00
C ALA A 67 -4.37 -7.72 -3.92
N ASP A 68 -4.30 -8.94 -3.42
CA ASP A 68 -3.06 -9.71 -3.29
C ASP A 68 -3.07 -10.91 -4.26
N ASN A 69 -1.89 -11.32 -4.73
CA ASN A 69 -1.66 -12.37 -5.75
C ASN A 69 -2.05 -11.98 -7.20
N ILE A 70 -1.75 -10.74 -7.61
CA ILE A 70 -2.06 -10.25 -8.96
C ILE A 70 -1.14 -10.86 -10.02
N LEU A 71 0.05 -11.35 -9.66
CA LEU A 71 0.91 -12.10 -10.60
C LEU A 71 0.22 -13.35 -11.15
N GLY A 72 -0.69 -13.96 -10.37
CA GLY A 72 -1.57 -15.03 -10.86
C GLY A 72 -2.46 -14.55 -12.02
N VAL A 73 -2.99 -13.32 -11.97
CA VAL A 73 -3.89 -12.76 -13.00
C VAL A 73 -3.22 -12.65 -14.37
N LEU A 74 -1.90 -12.43 -14.42
CA LEU A 74 -1.13 -12.40 -15.67
C LEU A 74 -0.78 -13.80 -16.21
N LYS A 75 -0.90 -14.85 -15.39
CA LYS A 75 -0.74 -16.26 -15.77
C LYS A 75 -1.96 -17.07 -15.29
N PRO A 76 -3.11 -16.98 -16.00
CA PRO A 76 -4.38 -17.58 -15.57
C PRO A 76 -4.29 -19.09 -15.32
N GLN A 77 -3.33 -19.77 -15.95
CA GLN A 77 -3.07 -21.19 -15.83
C GLN A 77 -2.46 -21.62 -14.48
N THR A 78 -2.07 -20.67 -13.62
CA THR A 78 -1.45 -20.91 -12.30
C THR A 78 -2.29 -20.35 -11.15
N ILE A 79 -3.48 -19.80 -11.40
CA ILE A 79 -4.34 -19.20 -10.36
C ILE A 79 -5.09 -20.30 -9.60
N GLN A 80 -4.90 -20.35 -8.29
CA GLN A 80 -5.77 -21.13 -7.38
C GLN A 80 -6.56 -20.22 -6.42
N THR A 81 -6.18 -18.95 -6.23
CA THR A 81 -6.87 -18.05 -5.28
C THR A 81 -6.68 -16.58 -5.64
N VAL A 82 -7.77 -15.81 -5.63
CA VAL A 82 -7.78 -14.34 -5.75
C VAL A 82 -8.24 -13.77 -4.40
N ASN A 83 -7.41 -12.92 -3.79
CA ASN A 83 -7.73 -12.29 -2.51
C ASN A 83 -7.96 -10.80 -2.70
N LEU A 84 -9.14 -10.33 -2.28
CA LEU A 84 -9.52 -8.93 -2.27
C LEU A 84 -9.77 -8.50 -0.83
N HIS A 85 -9.06 -7.48 -0.39
CA HIS A 85 -9.17 -6.88 0.93
C HIS A 85 -9.68 -5.45 0.79
N PHE A 86 -10.77 -5.14 1.47
CA PHE A 86 -11.26 -3.78 1.61
C PHE A 86 -11.29 -3.41 3.09
N GLY A 87 -11.09 -2.14 3.40
CA GLY A 87 -11.23 -1.68 4.77
C GLY A 87 -11.34 -0.16 4.87
N LEU A 88 -11.66 0.26 6.08
CA LEU A 88 -11.89 1.65 6.42
C LEU A 88 -11.14 1.99 7.71
N ASN A 89 -10.63 3.21 7.78
CA ASN A 89 -9.95 3.74 8.94
C ASN A 89 -10.55 5.11 9.28
N LEU A 90 -10.87 5.31 10.56
CA LEU A 90 -11.43 6.54 11.09
C LEU A 90 -10.37 7.24 11.94
N VAL A 91 -9.97 8.43 11.51
CA VAL A 91 -8.99 9.27 12.19
C VAL A 91 -9.72 10.34 13.00
N PHE A 92 -9.78 10.12 14.32
CA PHE A 92 -10.33 11.09 15.26
C PHE A 92 -9.33 12.22 15.56
N GLY A 93 -9.82 13.45 15.75
CA GLY A 93 -8.96 14.62 15.98
C GLY A 93 -8.35 15.23 14.71
N TYR A 94 -8.93 14.95 13.54
CA TYR A 94 -8.48 15.53 12.27
C TYR A 94 -8.55 17.06 12.29
N ARG A 95 -7.39 17.71 12.15
CA ARG A 95 -7.29 19.15 11.93
C ARG A 95 -7.03 19.39 10.45
N GLN A 96 -7.93 20.12 9.78
CA GLN A 96 -7.68 20.53 8.40
C GLN A 96 -6.37 21.32 8.34
N LYS A 97 -5.46 20.89 7.45
CA LYS A 97 -4.32 21.72 7.08
C LYS A 97 -4.89 22.98 6.41
N LYS A 98 -4.89 24.11 7.11
CA LYS A 98 -5.07 25.42 6.47
C LYS A 98 -3.98 25.53 5.41
N GLU A 99 -4.37 25.61 4.14
CA GLU A 99 -3.44 26.07 3.11
C GLU A 99 -2.89 27.43 3.58
N PRO A 100 -1.57 27.64 3.59
CA PRO A 100 -1.06 28.98 3.83
C PRO A 100 -1.67 29.84 2.73
N ALA A 101 -2.46 30.84 3.13
CA ALA A 101 -3.03 31.80 2.20
C ALA A 101 -1.90 32.27 1.29
N CYS A 102 -2.04 32.06 -0.02
CA CYS A 102 -1.16 32.69 -1.00
C CYS A 102 -1.04 34.15 -0.58
N PRO A 103 0.16 34.69 -0.31
CA PRO A 103 0.30 36.13 -0.20
C PRO A 103 -0.07 36.70 -1.56
N MET A 104 -1.32 37.12 -1.70
CA MET A 104 -1.83 37.90 -2.82
C MET A 104 -1.01 39.20 -2.84
N PHE A 105 -0.23 39.34 -3.90
CA PHE A 105 0.31 40.59 -4.46
C PHE A 105 0.91 41.59 -3.46
N ARG A 106 2.24 41.58 -3.37
CA ARG A 106 3.01 42.77 -3.01
C ARG A 106 3.36 43.48 -4.33
N TYR A 107 2.81 44.67 -4.54
CA TYR A 107 3.19 45.63 -5.58
C TYR A 107 4.64 46.09 -5.40
#